data_AF-A0A1U7MWT5-F1
#
_entry.id   AF-A0A1U7MWT5-F1
#
_cell.length_a   1.000
_cell.length_b   1.000
_cell.length_c   1.000
_cell.angle_alpha   90.00
_cell.angle_beta   90.00
_cell.angle_gamma   90.00
#
_symmetry.space_group_name_H-M   'P 1'
#
loop_
_entity.id
_entity.type
_entity.pdbx_description
1 polymer ?
#
loop_
_entity_poly.entity_id
_entity_poly.type
_entity_poly.pdbx_seq_one_letter_code
_entity_poly.pdbx_strand_id
1 'polypeptide(L)'
;MKNYKILTLGASGAGKTVFLASMFKSLSIQGEHGFYLEVEDFTQQQLLNDIYTNLIAGGIWPEGTTYDEISEWTFTCCVKNRNLENFPICQFSYFDYAGGRFRDMDENDHKLQAIIRQADAILGLLDGQKIQALLSNSNQDNKMDNFLKKDLPALIKWMSHSQAPIQFVVSKWDLLENNFGLQEISDRLLEIPEFKKLVLERNRESSPVRLIPVSSVGFGFATPQPDGSMKKIAGSIPRPFHMEVPISCVIPDLVEKDIQVNRQKLIAISNEKIGEDSGFNKLFNNFLKGILTFGILIDILVEILVSLILDDDTNIIQLEIIKKIDNFVLAKIRKKVEGNDKIITELRQKRDESIQKIQDKTTALKSAVTSFLYISNKLSQDFSDSEIIID
;
A
#
# COMPACT_ATOMS: atom_id res chain seq x y z
N MET A 1 -13.52 12.54 9.61
CA MET A 1 -13.05 11.87 8.37
C MET A 1 -12.05 10.83 8.81
N LYS A 2 -12.20 9.58 8.36
CA LYS A 2 -11.32 8.50 8.79
C LYS A 2 -9.89 8.76 8.34
N ASN A 3 -8.94 8.63 9.27
CA ASN A 3 -7.51 8.78 9.01
C ASN A 3 -6.81 7.44 9.22
N TYR A 4 -6.03 7.00 8.22
CA TYR A 4 -5.25 5.78 8.23
C TYR A 4 -3.77 6.10 8.47
N LYS A 5 -3.20 5.57 9.55
CA LYS A 5 -1.80 5.78 9.95
C LYS A 5 -0.90 4.79 9.23
N ILE A 6 -0.04 5.30 8.35
CA ILE A 6 0.94 4.52 7.60
C ILE A 6 2.34 4.80 8.17
N LEU A 7 2.94 3.78 8.76
CA LEU A 7 4.31 3.89 9.25
C LEU A 7 5.29 3.54 8.13
N THR A 8 6.18 4.46 7.76
CA THR A 8 7.22 4.21 6.75
C THR A 8 8.57 3.93 7.40
N LEU A 9 9.05 2.70 7.24
CA LEU A 9 10.34 2.21 7.73
C LEU A 9 11.31 2.01 6.56
N GLY A 10 12.60 2.23 6.83
CA GLY A 10 13.64 2.01 5.83
C GLY A 10 14.96 2.62 6.25
N ALA A 11 16.05 1.91 5.95
CA ALA A 11 17.40 2.37 6.24
C ALA A 11 17.73 3.68 5.51
N SER A 12 18.79 4.36 5.96
CA SER A 12 19.34 5.49 5.21
C SER A 12 19.72 5.07 3.78
N GLY A 13 19.38 5.91 2.80
CA GLY A 13 19.59 5.63 1.38
C GLY A 13 18.51 4.80 0.69
N ALA A 14 17.53 4.23 1.42
CA ALA A 14 16.42 3.47 0.84
C ALA A 14 15.40 4.34 0.07
N GLY A 15 15.55 5.68 0.12
CA GLY A 15 14.75 6.59 -0.70
C GLY A 15 13.42 7.05 -0.12
N LYS A 16 13.21 7.00 1.21
CA LYS A 16 11.97 7.43 1.89
C LYS A 16 11.53 8.85 1.52
N THR A 17 12.42 9.83 1.68
CA THR A 17 12.15 11.25 1.37
C THR A 17 11.83 11.44 -0.12
N VAL A 18 12.57 10.75 -1.00
CA VAL A 18 12.34 10.79 -2.46
C VAL A 18 11.00 10.15 -2.81
N PHE A 19 10.66 9.02 -2.18
CA PHE A 19 9.37 8.34 -2.32
C PHE A 19 8.22 9.28 -1.93
N LEU A 20 8.28 9.90 -0.75
CA LEU A 20 7.22 10.78 -0.26
C LEU A 20 6.99 11.99 -1.17
N ALA A 21 8.06 12.69 -1.55
CA ALA A 21 7.96 13.86 -2.44
C ALA A 21 7.45 13.47 -3.83
N SER A 22 7.89 12.33 -4.35
CA SER A 22 7.44 11.82 -5.65
C SER A 22 6.00 11.32 -5.62
N MET A 23 5.55 10.73 -4.50
CA MET A 23 4.18 10.29 -4.30
C MET A 23 3.25 11.49 -4.28
N PHE A 24 3.59 12.49 -3.45
CA PHE A 24 2.86 13.75 -3.40
C PHE A 24 2.74 14.38 -4.78
N LYS A 25 3.84 14.49 -5.54
CA LYS A 25 3.79 15.09 -6.86
C LYS A 25 2.96 14.27 -7.85
N SER A 26 3.19 12.96 -7.92
CA SER A 26 2.52 12.04 -8.86
C SER A 26 1.02 12.00 -8.63
N LEU A 27 0.59 12.18 -7.38
CA LEU A 27 -0.82 12.13 -6.98
C LEU A 27 -1.40 13.52 -6.67
N SER A 28 -0.74 14.62 -6.99
CA SER A 28 -1.24 15.98 -6.72
C SER A 28 -2.42 16.42 -7.60
N ILE A 29 -2.67 15.70 -8.70
CA ILE A 29 -3.73 15.97 -9.67
C ILE A 29 -4.45 14.65 -9.95
N GLN A 30 -5.77 14.71 -10.12
CA GLN A 30 -6.54 13.54 -10.49
C GLN A 30 -6.19 13.10 -11.91
N GLY A 31 -5.41 12.04 -11.99
CA GLY A 31 -5.02 11.38 -13.24
C GLY A 31 -5.84 10.10 -13.49
N GLU A 32 -5.22 9.15 -14.16
CA GLU A 32 -5.83 7.88 -14.58
C GLU A 32 -6.21 6.96 -13.41
N HIS A 33 -5.73 7.25 -12.20
CA HIS A 33 -6.03 6.50 -10.98
C HIS A 33 -7.39 6.88 -10.38
N GLY A 34 -8.02 7.98 -10.81
CA GLY A 34 -9.38 8.35 -10.38
C GLY A 34 -9.49 8.97 -8.98
N PHE A 35 -8.37 9.23 -8.32
CA PHE A 35 -8.27 10.01 -7.08
C PHE A 35 -6.98 10.84 -7.11
N TYR A 36 -6.83 11.72 -6.13
CA TYR A 36 -5.62 12.51 -5.93
C TYR A 36 -5.42 12.82 -4.44
N LEU A 37 -4.25 13.31 -4.07
CA LEU A 37 -3.85 13.65 -2.71
C LEU A 37 -3.65 15.16 -2.58
N GLU A 38 -4.23 15.72 -1.53
CA GLU A 38 -4.01 17.09 -1.08
C GLU A 38 -3.28 17.08 0.26
N VAL A 39 -2.46 18.10 0.51
CA VAL A 39 -1.87 18.37 1.82
C VAL A 39 -2.45 19.70 2.27
N GLU A 40 -3.22 19.68 3.35
CA GLU A 40 -3.95 20.87 3.84
C GLU A 40 -3.00 21.89 4.48
N ASP A 41 -1.93 21.42 5.13
CA ASP A 41 -0.90 22.30 5.69
C ASP A 41 -0.04 22.89 4.57
N PHE A 42 -0.16 24.20 4.36
CA PHE A 42 0.57 24.93 3.33
C PHE A 42 2.09 24.84 3.49
N THR A 43 2.60 24.80 4.72
CA THR A 43 4.04 24.70 5.01
C THR A 43 4.56 23.32 4.61
N GLN A 44 3.84 22.26 4.95
CA GLN A 44 4.16 20.89 4.53
C GLN A 44 4.08 20.75 3.01
N GLN A 45 3.03 21.32 2.40
CA GLN A 45 2.86 21.31 0.95
C GLN A 45 4.03 22.02 0.24
N GLN A 46 4.43 23.19 0.73
CA GLN A 46 5.57 23.94 0.20
C GLN A 46 6.87 23.13 0.34
N LEU A 47 7.11 22.54 1.51
CA LEU A 47 8.30 21.72 1.75
C LEU A 47 8.38 20.51 0.81
N LEU A 48 7.28 19.79 0.59
CA LEU A 48 7.25 18.67 -0.38
C LEU A 48 7.51 19.12 -1.82
N ASN A 49 6.95 20.27 -2.21
CA ASN A 49 7.22 20.88 -3.52
C ASN A 49 8.69 21.29 -3.67
N ASP A 50 9.30 21.84 -2.63
CA ASP A 50 10.71 22.25 -2.63
C ASP A 50 11.63 21.03 -2.70
N ILE A 51 11.35 19.98 -1.91
CA ILE A 51 12.06 18.71 -1.98
C ILE A 51 11.97 18.12 -3.41
N TYR A 52 10.77 18.07 -3.99
CA TYR A 52 10.58 17.55 -5.34
C TYR A 52 11.27 18.42 -6.40
N THR A 53 11.22 19.75 -6.26
CA THR A 53 11.88 20.67 -7.18
C THR A 53 13.40 20.51 -7.13
N ASN A 54 13.97 20.37 -5.93
CA ASN A 54 15.40 20.09 -5.76
C ASN A 54 15.78 18.70 -6.28
N LEU A 55 14.89 17.73 -6.14
CA LEU A 55 15.06 16.38 -6.70
C LEU A 55 15.17 16.43 -8.24
N ILE A 56 14.38 17.24 -8.93
CA ILE A 56 14.37 17.28 -10.41
C ILE A 56 15.37 18.28 -11.00
N ALA A 57 15.54 19.46 -10.38
CA ALA A 57 16.31 20.57 -10.94
C ALA A 57 17.72 20.67 -10.34
N GLY A 58 17.92 20.17 -9.12
CA GLY A 58 19.21 20.22 -8.43
C GLY A 58 20.20 19.17 -8.95
N GLY A 59 21.50 19.46 -8.86
CA GLY A 59 22.56 18.47 -9.09
C GLY A 59 22.74 17.47 -7.94
N ILE A 60 22.15 17.76 -6.78
CA ILE A 60 22.33 17.03 -5.52
C ILE A 60 21.01 16.33 -5.14
N TRP A 61 21.09 15.15 -4.54
CA TRP A 61 19.93 14.48 -3.95
C TRP A 61 19.55 15.16 -2.62
N PRO A 62 18.26 15.21 -2.26
CA PRO A 62 17.86 15.73 -0.96
C PRO A 62 18.58 14.99 0.16
N GLU A 63 19.04 15.73 1.17
CA GLU A 63 19.64 15.14 2.37
C GLU A 63 18.61 14.25 3.08
N GLY A 64 19.10 13.21 3.76
CA GLY A 64 18.23 12.36 4.56
C GLY A 64 17.69 13.10 5.78
N THR A 65 16.48 12.73 6.20
CA THR A 65 15.83 13.23 7.43
C THR A 65 16.77 13.11 8.65
N THR A 66 16.86 14.17 9.45
CA THR A 66 17.79 14.27 10.60
C THR A 66 17.35 13.38 11.77
N TYR A 67 18.30 12.86 12.56
CA TYR A 67 18.07 11.80 13.57
C TYR A 67 16.92 12.09 14.56
N ASP A 68 16.75 13.35 14.96
CA ASP A 68 15.75 13.78 15.95
C ASP A 68 14.36 14.08 15.34
N GLU A 69 14.27 14.12 14.02
CA GLU A 69 13.07 14.51 13.30
C GLU A 69 12.14 13.29 13.05
N ILE A 70 10.92 13.40 13.56
CA ILE A 70 9.78 12.55 13.17
C ILE A 70 8.82 13.47 12.46
N SER A 71 8.69 13.31 11.15
CA SER A 71 7.81 14.12 10.34
C SER A 71 6.52 13.33 10.10
N GLU A 72 5.40 13.89 10.56
CA GLU A 72 4.07 13.39 10.21
C GLU A 72 3.53 14.19 9.03
N TRP A 73 3.15 13.48 7.96
CA TRP A 73 2.62 14.06 6.73
C TRP A 73 1.20 13.56 6.52
N THR A 74 0.23 14.48 6.55
CA THR A 74 -1.18 14.12 6.37
C THR A 74 -1.62 14.43 4.95
N PHE A 75 -2.02 13.39 4.22
CA PHE A 75 -2.59 13.49 2.89
C PHE A 75 -4.10 13.27 2.95
N THR A 76 -4.87 14.25 2.51
CA THR A 76 -6.30 14.09 2.27
C THR A 76 -6.50 13.50 0.88
N CYS A 77 -7.08 12.31 0.81
CA CYS A 77 -7.46 11.70 -0.45
C CYS A 77 -8.77 12.32 -0.94
N CYS A 78 -8.76 12.72 -2.20
CA CYS A 78 -9.82 13.52 -2.81
C CYS A 78 -10.22 12.92 -4.15
N VAL A 79 -11.48 13.16 -4.54
CA VAL A 79 -11.99 12.84 -5.87
C VAL A 79 -12.73 14.05 -6.42
N LYS A 80 -12.50 14.37 -7.69
CA LYS A 80 -13.20 15.39 -8.45
C LYS A 80 -14.24 14.78 -9.37
N ASN A 81 -15.41 15.41 -9.44
CA ASN A 81 -16.40 15.12 -10.47
C ASN A 81 -16.10 15.88 -11.79
N ARG A 82 -16.95 15.69 -12.81
CA ARG A 82 -16.84 16.37 -14.12
C ARG A 82 -16.97 17.90 -14.03
N ASN A 83 -17.61 18.40 -12.98
CA ASN A 83 -17.77 19.84 -12.73
C ASN A 83 -16.59 20.41 -11.90
N LEU A 84 -15.54 19.61 -11.68
CA LEU A 84 -14.36 19.95 -10.88
C LEU A 84 -14.65 20.21 -9.39
N GLU A 85 -15.83 19.80 -8.92
CA GLU A 85 -16.16 19.82 -7.50
C GLU A 85 -15.33 18.77 -6.76
N ASN A 86 -14.76 19.16 -5.63
CA ASN A 86 -13.83 18.35 -4.86
C ASN A 86 -14.55 17.63 -3.70
N PHE A 87 -14.33 16.32 -3.57
CA PHE A 87 -14.88 15.49 -2.52
C PHE A 87 -13.75 14.83 -1.71
N PRO A 88 -13.44 15.32 -0.50
CA PRO A 88 -12.51 14.64 0.41
C PRO A 88 -13.15 13.37 0.97
N ILE A 89 -12.44 12.24 0.88
CA ILE A 89 -12.97 10.92 1.21
C ILE A 89 -12.38 10.33 2.50
N CYS A 90 -11.05 10.37 2.66
CA CYS A 90 -10.31 9.85 3.81
C CYS A 90 -8.94 10.53 3.90
N GLN A 91 -8.24 10.32 5.02
CA GLN A 91 -6.88 10.81 5.23
C GLN A 91 -5.90 9.66 5.40
N PHE A 92 -4.64 9.94 5.07
CA PHE A 92 -3.50 9.08 5.31
C PHE A 92 -2.40 9.88 6.02
N SER A 93 -2.05 9.49 7.24
CA SER A 93 -0.90 10.05 7.97
C SER A 93 0.33 9.18 7.73
N TYR A 94 1.31 9.69 6.99
CA TYR A 94 2.63 9.07 6.81
C TYR A 94 3.58 9.54 7.90
N PHE A 95 4.17 8.59 8.63
CA PHE A 95 5.24 8.89 9.57
C PHE A 95 6.59 8.58 8.90
N ASP A 96 7.38 9.62 8.60
CA ASP A 96 8.76 9.50 8.13
C ASP A 96 9.74 9.69 9.28
N TYR A 97 10.75 8.82 9.33
CA TYR A 97 11.77 8.78 10.36
C TYR A 97 13.16 8.79 9.75
N ALA A 98 14.12 9.38 10.47
CA ALA A 98 15.52 9.26 10.11
C ALA A 98 15.95 7.78 9.99
N GLY A 99 16.55 7.44 8.85
CA GLY A 99 17.05 6.08 8.62
C GLY A 99 18.20 5.67 9.54
N GLY A 100 18.80 6.61 10.27
CA GLY A 100 19.80 6.34 11.32
C GLY A 100 19.16 5.79 12.60
N ARG A 101 18.07 6.42 13.06
CA ARG A 101 17.29 6.02 14.24
C ARG A 101 16.63 4.64 14.10
N PHE A 102 16.48 4.21 12.85
CA PHE A 102 16.02 2.89 12.48
C PHE A 102 16.99 1.75 12.86
N ARG A 103 18.31 1.99 12.84
CA ARG A 103 19.34 0.95 13.09
C ARG A 103 19.62 0.71 14.56
N ASP A 104 19.53 1.77 15.37
CA ASP A 104 19.74 1.71 16.80
C ASP A 104 18.35 1.58 17.46
N MET A 105 17.89 0.35 17.66
CA MET A 105 16.74 0.11 18.54
C MET A 105 17.16 0.49 19.96
N ASP A 106 16.96 1.75 20.31
CA ASP A 106 16.83 2.13 21.70
C ASP A 106 15.49 1.55 22.16
N GLU A 107 15.52 0.50 22.97
CA GLU A 107 14.32 -0.11 23.56
C GLU A 107 13.52 0.91 24.40
N ASN A 108 14.14 2.05 24.73
CA ASN A 108 13.52 3.19 25.39
C ASN A 108 12.86 4.19 24.43
N ASP A 109 12.85 3.97 23.11
CA ASP A 109 12.09 4.79 22.16
C ASP A 109 10.58 4.47 22.22
N HIS A 110 9.99 4.81 23.36
CA HIS A 110 8.57 4.61 23.64
C HIS A 110 7.67 5.34 22.65
N LYS A 111 8.14 6.45 22.04
CA LYS A 111 7.38 7.21 21.06
C LYS A 111 7.25 6.43 19.75
N LEU A 112 8.35 5.91 19.21
CA LEU A 112 8.31 5.09 17.99
C LEU A 112 7.54 3.79 18.22
N GLN A 113 7.73 3.12 19.37
CA GLN A 113 6.94 1.93 19.72
C GLN A 113 5.44 2.21 19.79
N ALA A 114 5.03 3.36 20.37
CA ALA A 114 3.63 3.76 20.41
C ALA A 114 3.08 3.98 19.00
N ILE A 115 3.85 4.60 18.10
CA ILE A 115 3.42 4.85 16.72
C ILE A 115 3.29 3.54 15.94
N ILE A 116 4.23 2.60 16.10
CA ILE A 116 4.17 1.25 15.49
C ILE A 116 2.91 0.49 15.90
N ARG A 117 2.54 0.55 17.18
CA ARG A 117 1.34 -0.13 17.70
C ARG A 117 0.04 0.52 17.21
N GLN A 118 0.08 1.79 16.86
CA GLN A 118 -1.08 2.54 16.35
C GLN A 118 -1.17 2.57 14.82
N ALA A 119 -0.17 2.03 14.11
CA ALA A 119 -0.17 2.01 12.66
C ALA A 119 -1.28 1.10 12.13
N ASP A 120 -2.02 1.57 11.12
CA ASP A 120 -3.00 0.79 10.39
C ASP A 120 -2.32 -0.04 9.28
N ALA A 121 -1.20 0.44 8.74
CA ALA A 121 -0.33 -0.29 7.82
C ALA A 121 1.14 0.05 8.06
N ILE A 122 2.05 -0.90 7.79
CA ILE A 122 3.49 -0.64 7.81
C ILE A 122 4.07 -0.79 6.40
N LEU A 123 4.76 0.26 5.97
CA LEU A 123 5.52 0.31 4.72
C LEU A 123 7.01 0.11 5.01
N GLY A 124 7.63 -0.94 4.49
CA GLY A 124 9.09 -1.16 4.59
C GLY A 124 9.80 -0.97 3.27
N LEU A 125 10.61 0.08 3.14
CA LEU A 125 11.38 0.31 1.92
C LEU A 125 12.65 -0.56 1.91
N LEU A 126 12.70 -1.45 0.92
CA LEU A 126 13.86 -2.25 0.55
C LEU A 126 14.63 -1.50 -0.54
N ASP A 127 15.93 -1.26 -0.33
CA ASP A 127 16.78 -0.54 -1.27
C ASP A 127 17.12 -1.41 -2.49
N GLY A 128 16.63 -1.04 -3.68
CA GLY A 128 16.84 -1.81 -4.91
C GLY A 128 18.30 -2.05 -5.26
N GLN A 129 19.23 -1.14 -4.92
CA GLN A 129 20.66 -1.39 -5.14
C GLN A 129 21.19 -2.53 -4.26
N LYS A 130 20.67 -2.64 -3.03
CA LYS A 130 21.07 -3.68 -2.08
C LYS A 130 20.44 -5.03 -2.43
N ILE A 131 19.19 -5.00 -2.89
CA ILE A 131 18.53 -6.18 -3.48
C ILE A 131 19.30 -6.67 -4.70
N GLN A 132 19.73 -5.78 -5.59
CA GLN A 132 20.56 -6.12 -6.75
C GLN A 132 21.87 -6.80 -6.32
N ALA A 133 22.54 -6.27 -5.30
CA ALA A 133 23.77 -6.86 -4.75
C ALA A 133 23.51 -8.26 -4.16
N LEU A 134 22.39 -8.44 -3.44
CA LEU A 134 21.96 -9.72 -2.88
C LEU A 134 21.69 -10.78 -3.95
N LEU A 135 21.02 -10.42 -5.05
CA LEU A 135 20.70 -11.34 -6.14
C LEU A 135 21.91 -11.67 -7.01
N SER A 136 22.78 -10.69 -7.23
CA SER A 136 24.00 -10.88 -8.03
C SER A 136 25.12 -11.59 -7.26
N ASN A 137 24.92 -11.90 -5.97
CA ASN A 137 25.94 -12.38 -5.03
C ASN A 137 27.23 -11.52 -5.07
N SER A 138 27.07 -10.21 -5.29
CA SER A 138 28.20 -9.29 -5.41
C SER A 138 28.56 -8.71 -4.05
N ASN A 139 29.68 -9.16 -3.51
CA ASN A 139 30.25 -8.64 -2.27
C ASN A 139 31.15 -7.42 -2.47
N GLN A 140 31.28 -6.91 -3.69
CA GLN A 140 32.30 -5.91 -4.02
C GLN A 140 32.15 -4.59 -3.25
N ASP A 141 30.96 -4.27 -2.74
CA ASP A 141 30.66 -2.94 -2.15
C ASP A 141 30.08 -2.97 -0.72
N ASN A 142 30.20 -4.06 0.05
CA ASN A 142 29.53 -4.22 1.37
C ASN A 142 28.00 -4.02 1.39
N LYS A 143 27.35 -3.77 0.25
CA LYS A 143 25.91 -3.48 0.13
C LYS A 143 25.07 -4.67 0.58
N MET A 144 25.42 -5.88 0.12
CA MET A 144 24.77 -7.12 0.54
C MET A 144 24.93 -7.33 2.06
N ASP A 145 26.15 -7.17 2.58
CA ASP A 145 26.44 -7.32 4.01
C ASP A 145 25.67 -6.31 4.86
N ASN A 146 25.62 -5.04 4.46
CA ASN A 146 24.85 -4.02 5.15
C ASN A 146 23.34 -4.33 5.12
N PHE A 147 22.84 -4.86 4.01
CA PHE A 147 21.45 -5.26 3.90
C PHE A 147 21.11 -6.42 4.85
N LEU A 148 21.86 -7.52 4.77
CA LEU A 148 21.61 -8.74 5.54
C LEU A 148 21.89 -8.58 7.03
N LYS A 149 22.92 -7.81 7.41
CA LYS A 149 23.37 -7.72 8.81
C LYS A 149 22.80 -6.52 9.56
N LYS A 150 22.30 -5.50 8.86
CA LYS A 150 21.83 -4.25 9.49
C LYS A 150 20.43 -3.87 9.06
N ASP A 151 20.21 -3.67 7.77
CA ASP A 151 18.99 -3.01 7.31
C ASP A 151 17.76 -3.92 7.40
N LEU A 152 17.85 -5.14 6.87
CA LEU A 152 16.74 -6.09 6.88
C LEU A 152 16.40 -6.59 8.30
N PRO A 153 17.37 -6.98 9.16
CA PRO A 153 17.06 -7.39 10.53
C PRO A 153 16.35 -6.29 11.34
N ALA A 154 16.76 -5.03 11.18
CA ALA A 154 16.09 -3.91 11.84
C ALA A 154 14.64 -3.72 11.32
N LEU A 155 14.40 -3.92 10.01
CA LEU A 155 13.06 -3.79 9.41
C LEU A 155 12.15 -4.84 10.01
N ILE A 156 12.61 -6.09 9.99
CA ILE A 156 11.88 -7.24 10.54
C ILE A 156 11.58 -7.02 12.04
N LYS A 157 12.58 -6.59 12.81
CA LYS A 157 12.42 -6.35 14.25
C LYS A 157 11.38 -5.28 14.54
N TRP A 158 11.36 -4.16 13.82
CA TRP A 158 10.34 -3.13 14.02
C TRP A 158 8.96 -3.60 13.56
N MET A 159 8.90 -4.25 12.41
CA MET A 159 7.65 -4.75 11.84
C MET A 159 7.00 -5.81 12.71
N SER A 160 7.76 -6.66 13.40
CA SER A 160 7.21 -7.72 14.26
C SER A 160 6.43 -7.20 15.48
N HIS A 161 6.58 -5.91 15.85
CA HIS A 161 5.88 -5.31 16.99
C HIS A 161 4.48 -4.76 16.67
N SER A 162 4.06 -4.80 15.41
CA SER A 162 2.70 -4.42 15.02
C SER A 162 1.85 -5.64 14.72
N GLN A 163 0.57 -5.42 14.47
CA GLN A 163 -0.35 -6.40 13.91
C GLN A 163 -0.88 -5.95 12.54
N ALA A 164 -0.53 -4.75 12.10
CA ALA A 164 -0.95 -4.19 10.83
C ALA A 164 -0.48 -5.03 9.63
N PRO A 165 -1.19 -4.97 8.49
CA PRO A 165 -0.66 -5.46 7.22
C PRO A 165 0.70 -4.83 6.89
N ILE A 166 1.56 -5.61 6.24
CA ILE A 166 2.92 -5.19 5.88
C ILE A 166 3.02 -5.06 4.36
N GLN A 167 3.57 -3.94 3.91
CA GLN A 167 3.90 -3.69 2.51
C GLN A 167 5.40 -3.43 2.40
N PHE A 168 6.14 -4.37 1.83
CA PHE A 168 7.53 -4.18 1.45
C PHE A 168 7.60 -3.46 0.10
N VAL A 169 8.10 -2.23 0.08
CA VAL A 169 8.33 -1.49 -1.16
C VAL A 169 9.75 -1.74 -1.64
N VAL A 170 9.89 -2.40 -2.78
CA VAL A 170 11.16 -2.52 -3.49
C VAL A 170 11.41 -1.20 -4.21
N SER A 171 12.11 -0.29 -3.52
CA SER A 171 12.47 1.03 -4.04
C SER A 171 13.54 0.91 -5.15
N LYS A 172 13.66 1.95 -5.99
CA LYS A 172 14.62 1.97 -7.11
C LYS A 172 14.41 0.79 -8.06
N TRP A 173 13.14 0.41 -8.28
CA TRP A 173 12.76 -0.71 -9.15
C TRP A 173 13.37 -0.61 -10.56
N ASP A 174 13.61 0.61 -11.03
CA ASP A 174 14.26 0.92 -12.30
C ASP A 174 15.66 0.31 -12.47
N LEU A 175 16.32 -0.08 -11.36
CA LEU A 175 17.62 -0.76 -11.38
C LEU A 175 17.50 -2.29 -11.50
N LEU A 176 16.33 -2.84 -11.20
CA LEU A 176 16.08 -4.27 -11.05
C LEU A 176 15.35 -4.88 -12.26
N GLU A 177 14.31 -4.20 -12.76
CA GLU A 177 13.34 -4.75 -13.73
C GLU A 177 13.97 -5.41 -14.97
N ASN A 178 15.08 -4.86 -15.48
CA ASN A 178 15.73 -5.39 -16.67
C ASN A 178 16.47 -6.72 -16.44
N ASN A 179 16.77 -7.06 -15.18
CA ASN A 179 17.61 -8.21 -14.83
C ASN A 179 16.92 -9.20 -13.89
N PHE A 180 15.93 -8.76 -13.12
CA PHE A 180 15.29 -9.55 -12.09
C PHE A 180 13.78 -9.30 -12.05
N GLY A 181 13.01 -10.39 -11.95
CA GLY A 181 11.58 -10.35 -11.68
C GLY A 181 11.25 -10.21 -10.19
N LEU A 182 10.00 -9.87 -9.88
CA LEU A 182 9.54 -9.78 -8.49
C LEU A 182 9.55 -11.14 -7.78
N GLN A 183 9.26 -12.21 -8.52
CA GLN A 183 9.34 -13.59 -8.03
C GLN A 183 10.74 -13.93 -7.50
N GLU A 184 11.78 -13.64 -8.28
CA GLU A 184 13.17 -13.92 -7.89
C GLU A 184 13.57 -13.16 -6.62
N ILE A 185 13.08 -11.93 -6.45
CA ILE A 185 13.29 -11.14 -5.24
C ILE A 185 12.57 -11.78 -4.06
N SER A 186 11.29 -12.15 -4.24
CA SER A 186 10.48 -12.80 -3.21
C SER A 186 11.16 -14.10 -2.73
N ASP A 187 11.52 -14.98 -3.66
CA ASP A 187 12.21 -16.25 -3.38
C ASP A 187 13.52 -16.01 -2.62
N ARG A 188 14.33 -15.05 -3.09
CA ARG A 188 15.60 -14.74 -2.44
C ARG A 188 15.44 -14.18 -1.03
N LEU A 189 14.41 -13.37 -0.79
CA LEU A 189 14.09 -12.86 0.56
C LEU A 189 13.58 -14.00 1.47
N LEU A 190 12.80 -14.94 0.93
CA LEU A 190 12.29 -16.10 1.66
C LEU A 190 13.36 -17.14 2.03
N GLU A 191 14.53 -17.10 1.38
CA GLU A 191 15.71 -17.87 1.83
C GLU A 191 16.30 -17.32 3.14
N ILE A 192 15.99 -16.06 3.51
CA ILE A 192 16.49 -15.43 4.73
C ILE A 192 15.60 -15.86 5.91
N PRO A 193 16.13 -16.59 6.91
CA PRO A 193 15.32 -17.21 7.95
C PRO A 193 14.42 -16.24 8.74
N GLU A 194 14.94 -15.06 9.08
CA GLU A 194 14.22 -14.04 9.83
C GLU A 194 13.06 -13.44 9.02
N PHE A 195 13.28 -13.21 7.73
CA PHE A 195 12.26 -12.68 6.82
C PHE A 195 11.15 -13.72 6.63
N LYS A 196 11.54 -14.96 6.33
CA LYS A 196 10.60 -16.09 6.19
C LYS A 196 9.76 -16.26 7.46
N LYS A 197 10.38 -16.18 8.63
CA LYS A 197 9.71 -16.29 9.92
C LYS A 197 8.67 -15.18 10.11
N LEU A 198 9.02 -13.92 9.82
CA LEU A 198 8.08 -12.81 9.88
C LEU A 198 6.86 -13.06 8.97
N VAL A 199 7.10 -13.42 7.70
CA VAL A 199 6.01 -13.68 6.74
C VAL A 199 5.10 -14.81 7.23
N LEU A 200 5.68 -15.93 7.67
CA LEU A 200 4.95 -17.08 8.17
C LEU A 200 4.09 -16.72 9.40
N GLU A 201 4.63 -15.95 10.35
CA GLU A 201 3.88 -15.47 11.52
C GLU A 201 2.71 -14.57 11.09
N ARG A 202 2.92 -13.69 10.11
CA ARG A 202 1.87 -12.82 9.56
C ARG A 202 0.78 -13.58 8.83
N ASN A 203 1.15 -14.51 7.96
CA ASN A 203 0.16 -15.33 7.24
C ASN A 203 -0.68 -16.17 8.22
N ARG A 204 -0.08 -16.71 9.30
CA ARG A 204 -0.81 -17.41 10.37
C ARG A 204 -1.79 -16.50 11.11
N GLU A 205 -1.41 -15.25 11.37
CA GLU A 205 -2.28 -14.22 11.94
C GLU A 205 -3.26 -13.62 10.91
N SER A 206 -3.28 -14.14 9.68
CA SER A 206 -4.12 -13.64 8.59
C SER A 206 -3.88 -12.16 8.24
N SER A 207 -2.67 -11.66 8.51
CA SER A 207 -2.25 -10.31 8.16
C SER A 207 -1.51 -10.35 6.82
N PRO A 208 -1.99 -9.63 5.78
CA PRO A 208 -1.35 -9.62 4.47
C PRO A 208 0.10 -9.12 4.53
N VAL A 209 0.95 -9.74 3.70
CA VAL A 209 2.31 -9.28 3.43
C VAL A 209 2.47 -9.11 1.92
N ARG A 210 2.74 -7.88 1.48
CA ARG A 210 2.93 -7.56 0.06
C ARG A 210 4.35 -7.14 -0.28
N LEU A 211 4.76 -7.40 -1.51
CA LEU A 211 5.96 -6.88 -2.15
C LEU A 211 5.53 -5.97 -3.32
N ILE A 212 5.92 -4.70 -3.29
CA ILE A 212 5.46 -3.68 -4.24
C ILE A 212 6.68 -3.08 -4.96
N PRO A 213 6.84 -3.27 -6.27
CA PRO A 213 7.90 -2.61 -7.03
C PRO A 213 7.57 -1.13 -7.23
N VAL A 214 8.49 -0.23 -6.83
CA VAL A 214 8.32 1.22 -6.95
C VAL A 214 9.61 1.89 -7.45
N SER A 215 9.46 2.81 -8.40
CA SER A 215 10.52 3.76 -8.76
C SER A 215 10.04 5.19 -8.59
N SER A 216 10.60 5.90 -7.60
CA SER A 216 10.17 7.26 -7.28
C SER A 216 10.51 8.28 -8.38
N VAL A 217 11.58 8.05 -9.14
CA VAL A 217 12.02 8.96 -10.21
C VAL A 217 11.86 8.36 -11.61
N GLY A 218 11.68 7.05 -11.71
CA GLY A 218 11.51 6.36 -12.98
C GLY A 218 12.79 5.98 -13.69
N PHE A 219 12.60 5.23 -14.76
CA PHE A 219 13.65 4.71 -15.63
C PHE A 219 14.41 5.81 -16.35
N GLY A 220 15.74 5.67 -16.39
CA GLY A 220 16.62 6.57 -17.13
C GLY A 220 16.75 7.97 -16.51
N PHE A 221 16.29 8.17 -15.25
CA PHE A 221 16.49 9.43 -14.55
C PHE A 221 17.86 9.51 -13.85
N ALA A 222 18.34 8.39 -13.31
CA ALA A 222 19.60 8.33 -12.60
C ALA A 222 20.33 7.00 -12.81
N THR A 223 21.66 7.03 -12.68
CA THR A 223 22.52 5.85 -12.77
C THR A 223 23.27 5.63 -11.46
N PRO A 224 23.41 4.39 -10.98
CA PRO A 224 24.25 4.10 -9.83
C PRO A 224 25.72 4.45 -10.12
N GLN A 225 26.44 4.87 -9.10
CA GLN A 225 27.88 5.13 -9.14
C GLN A 225 28.63 4.08 -8.30
N PRO A 226 29.95 3.90 -8.52
CA PRO A 226 30.74 2.91 -7.78
C PRO A 226 30.71 3.09 -6.25
N ASP A 227 30.60 4.34 -5.77
CA ASP A 227 30.50 4.66 -4.34
C ASP A 227 29.11 4.38 -3.74
N GLY A 228 28.16 3.88 -4.53
CA GLY A 228 26.76 3.65 -4.13
C GLY A 228 25.87 4.88 -4.23
N SER A 229 26.42 6.04 -4.56
CA SER A 229 25.61 7.23 -4.86
C SER A 229 24.84 7.05 -6.18
N MET A 230 23.84 7.90 -6.39
CA MET A 230 23.12 7.98 -7.66
C MET A 230 23.56 9.25 -8.38
N LYS A 231 23.81 9.18 -9.69
CA LYS A 231 24.07 10.35 -10.52
C LYS A 231 22.87 10.61 -11.42
N LYS A 232 22.31 11.81 -11.36
CA LYS A 232 21.21 12.23 -12.24
C LYS A 232 21.69 12.35 -13.68
N ILE A 233 20.85 11.94 -14.63
CA ILE A 233 21.11 12.11 -16.06
C ILE A 233 20.60 13.49 -16.47
N ALA A 234 21.50 14.35 -16.94
CA ALA A 234 21.15 15.73 -17.33
C ALA A 234 20.07 15.74 -18.42
N GLY A 235 19.03 16.56 -18.22
CA GLY A 235 17.91 16.69 -19.16
C GLY A 235 16.89 15.55 -19.14
N SER A 236 17.06 14.54 -18.27
CA SER A 236 16.05 13.50 -18.09
C SER A 236 14.80 14.05 -17.38
N ILE A 237 13.64 13.50 -17.73
CA ILE A 237 12.35 13.84 -17.12
C ILE A 237 11.94 12.67 -16.24
N PRO A 238 11.61 12.90 -14.95
CA PRO A 238 11.20 11.82 -14.06
C PRO A 238 9.91 11.18 -14.57
N ARG A 239 9.86 9.84 -14.50
CA ARG A 239 8.68 9.04 -14.87
C ARG A 239 8.40 8.03 -13.76
N PRO A 240 7.89 8.49 -12.60
CA PRO A 240 7.68 7.63 -11.45
C PRO A 240 6.80 6.41 -11.81
N PHE A 241 7.06 5.29 -11.14
CA PHE A 241 6.38 4.02 -11.38
C PHE A 241 5.76 3.54 -10.07
N HIS A 242 4.46 3.23 -10.11
CA HIS A 242 3.68 2.64 -9.01
C HIS A 242 3.59 3.48 -7.73
N MET A 243 3.64 4.81 -7.85
CA MET A 243 3.55 5.71 -6.68
C MET A 243 2.17 5.67 -6.00
N GLU A 244 1.13 5.31 -6.75
CA GLU A 244 -0.25 5.11 -6.28
C GLU A 244 -0.46 3.78 -5.54
N VAL A 245 0.41 2.79 -5.76
CA VAL A 245 0.14 1.41 -5.36
C VAL A 245 0.19 1.23 -3.84
N PRO A 246 1.23 1.71 -3.11
CA PRO A 246 1.28 1.57 -1.65
C PRO A 246 0.03 2.09 -0.95
N ILE A 247 -0.39 3.31 -1.26
CA ILE A 247 -1.54 3.94 -0.61
C ILE A 247 -2.86 3.24 -0.99
N SER A 248 -2.98 2.78 -2.24
CA SER A 248 -4.18 2.09 -2.74
C SER A 248 -4.35 0.70 -2.15
N CYS A 249 -3.28 0.05 -1.70
CA CYS A 249 -3.36 -1.28 -1.07
C CYS A 249 -3.72 -1.22 0.42
N VAL A 250 -3.54 -0.09 1.11
CA VAL A 250 -3.77 0.02 2.57
C VAL A 250 -5.18 -0.39 2.98
N ILE A 251 -6.20 0.19 2.37
CA ILE A 251 -7.59 -0.09 2.76
C ILE A 251 -7.98 -1.53 2.37
N PRO A 252 -7.75 -2.01 1.12
CA PRO A 252 -7.98 -3.42 0.79
C PRO A 252 -7.32 -4.41 1.75
N ASP A 253 -6.06 -4.17 2.14
CA ASP A 253 -5.31 -5.07 3.05
C ASP A 253 -5.89 -5.08 4.47
N LEU A 254 -6.32 -3.92 4.97
CA LEU A 254 -7.02 -3.82 6.27
C LEU A 254 -8.32 -4.62 6.26
N VAL A 255 -9.12 -4.48 5.20
CA VAL A 255 -10.39 -5.20 5.06
C VAL A 255 -10.14 -6.70 4.96
N GLU A 256 -9.15 -7.11 4.18
CA GLU A 256 -8.77 -8.50 4.06
C GLU A 256 -8.36 -9.10 5.42
N LYS A 257 -7.57 -8.37 6.21
CA LYS A 257 -7.20 -8.79 7.57
C LYS A 257 -8.43 -8.91 8.47
N ASP A 258 -9.26 -7.88 8.54
CA ASP A 258 -10.43 -7.84 9.43
C ASP A 258 -11.42 -8.97 9.11
N ILE A 259 -11.61 -9.25 7.83
CA ILE A 259 -12.43 -10.35 7.35
C ILE A 259 -11.88 -11.69 7.83
N GLN A 260 -10.58 -11.92 7.69
CA GLN A 260 -9.98 -13.20 8.07
C GLN A 260 -9.98 -13.43 9.59
N VAL A 261 -9.63 -12.41 10.37
CA VAL A 261 -9.64 -12.47 11.84
C VAL A 261 -11.06 -12.79 12.35
N ASN A 262 -12.09 -12.21 11.72
CA ASN A 262 -13.47 -12.43 12.13
C ASN A 262 -14.13 -13.63 11.45
N ARG A 263 -13.41 -14.43 10.64
CA ARG A 263 -13.98 -15.55 9.85
C ARG A 263 -14.74 -16.58 10.65
N GLN A 264 -14.32 -16.90 11.87
CA GLN A 264 -15.06 -17.87 12.71
C GLN A 264 -16.34 -17.26 13.30
N LYS A 265 -16.30 -15.99 13.69
CA LYS A 265 -17.50 -15.24 14.13
C LYS A 265 -18.47 -15.09 12.96
N LEU A 266 -17.96 -14.83 11.75
CA LEU A 266 -18.70 -14.80 10.49
C LEU A 266 -19.49 -16.08 10.25
N ILE A 267 -18.83 -17.23 10.33
CA ILE A 267 -19.45 -18.55 10.18
C ILE A 267 -20.55 -18.77 11.21
N ALA A 268 -20.28 -18.50 12.48
CA ALA A 268 -21.23 -18.70 13.56
C ALA A 268 -22.49 -17.84 13.39
N ILE A 269 -22.33 -16.59 12.96
CA ILE A 269 -23.45 -15.65 12.81
C ILE A 269 -24.24 -15.90 11.51
N SER A 270 -23.61 -16.36 10.43
CA SER A 270 -24.31 -16.69 9.18
C SER A 270 -25.35 -17.82 9.32
N ASN A 271 -25.24 -18.63 10.38
CA ASN A 271 -26.20 -19.70 10.70
C ASN A 271 -27.43 -19.21 11.48
N GLU A 272 -27.46 -17.96 11.93
CA GLU A 272 -28.65 -17.34 12.51
C GLU A 272 -29.46 -16.66 11.40
N LYS A 273 -30.78 -16.90 11.36
CA LYS A 273 -31.68 -16.37 10.32
C LYS A 273 -31.57 -14.86 10.19
N ILE A 274 -30.95 -14.40 9.10
CA ILE A 274 -30.86 -12.99 8.73
C ILE A 274 -32.25 -12.49 8.34
N GLY A 275 -32.74 -11.47 9.06
CA GLY A 275 -33.99 -10.78 8.73
C GLY A 275 -33.91 -10.05 7.38
N GLU A 276 -34.97 -10.20 6.60
CA GLU A 276 -35.16 -9.55 5.30
C GLU A 276 -35.60 -8.09 5.52
N ASP A 277 -34.73 -7.10 5.26
CA ASP A 277 -35.10 -5.78 4.72
C ASP A 277 -33.91 -4.83 4.53
N SER A 278 -32.91 -5.22 3.71
CA SER A 278 -31.95 -4.24 3.19
C SER A 278 -31.55 -4.57 1.74
N GLY A 279 -31.22 -3.54 0.96
CA GLY A 279 -30.76 -3.68 -0.43
C GLY A 279 -29.54 -4.61 -0.55
N PHE A 280 -28.65 -4.59 0.45
CA PHE A 280 -27.53 -5.52 0.58
C PHE A 280 -28.00 -6.98 0.72
N ASN A 281 -29.01 -7.25 1.55
CA ASN A 281 -29.53 -8.62 1.77
C ASN A 281 -30.13 -9.21 0.49
N LYS A 282 -30.73 -8.39 -0.37
CA LYS A 282 -31.24 -8.84 -1.68
C LYS A 282 -30.10 -9.19 -2.65
N LEU A 283 -29.05 -8.37 -2.67
CA LEU A 283 -27.83 -8.57 -3.47
C LEU A 283 -27.09 -9.85 -3.04
N PHE A 284 -27.00 -10.07 -1.72
CA PHE A 284 -26.38 -11.23 -1.10
C PHE A 284 -27.21 -12.51 -1.19
N ASN A 285 -28.55 -12.45 -1.06
CA ASN A 285 -29.43 -13.61 -1.27
C ASN A 285 -29.40 -14.11 -2.72
N ASN A 286 -29.25 -13.21 -3.69
CA ASN A 286 -29.01 -13.59 -5.07
C ASN A 286 -27.64 -14.29 -5.23
N PHE A 287 -26.67 -13.98 -4.35
CA PHE A 287 -25.30 -14.54 -4.41
C PHE A 287 -25.29 -15.97 -3.92
N LEU A 288 -25.92 -16.20 -2.76
CA LEU A 288 -26.13 -17.52 -2.18
C LEU A 288 -26.91 -18.46 -3.12
N LYS A 289 -27.82 -17.93 -3.93
CA LYS A 289 -28.57 -18.70 -4.93
C LYS A 289 -27.75 -19.10 -6.17
N GLY A 290 -26.47 -18.75 -6.25
CA GLY A 290 -25.58 -19.17 -7.33
C GLY A 290 -25.85 -18.49 -8.69
N ILE A 291 -26.68 -17.45 -8.73
CA ILE A 291 -27.16 -16.79 -9.95
C ILE A 291 -26.14 -15.77 -10.50
N LEU A 292 -24.94 -15.69 -9.93
CA LEU A 292 -24.23 -14.42 -9.87
C LEU A 292 -22.95 -14.26 -10.72
N THR A 293 -22.90 -13.14 -11.46
CA THR A 293 -21.77 -12.64 -12.26
C THR A 293 -20.70 -11.98 -11.38
N PHE A 294 -19.47 -11.88 -11.90
CA PHE A 294 -18.34 -11.33 -11.16
C PHE A 294 -18.54 -9.84 -10.77
N GLY A 295 -19.13 -9.04 -11.66
CA GLY A 295 -19.46 -7.65 -11.35
C GLY A 295 -20.14 -7.44 -9.99
N ILE A 296 -21.06 -8.30 -9.60
CA ILE A 296 -21.78 -8.11 -8.33
C ILE A 296 -20.91 -8.47 -7.10
N LEU A 297 -19.91 -9.34 -7.23
CA LEU A 297 -18.91 -9.54 -6.16
C LEU A 297 -18.12 -8.25 -5.90
N ILE A 298 -17.76 -7.52 -6.96
CA ILE A 298 -17.12 -6.21 -6.84
C ILE A 298 -18.05 -5.23 -6.11
N ASP A 299 -19.34 -5.19 -6.47
CA ASP A 299 -20.29 -4.26 -5.82
C ASP A 299 -20.39 -4.52 -4.32
N ILE A 300 -20.44 -5.79 -3.91
CA ILE A 300 -20.43 -6.16 -2.48
C ILE A 300 -19.15 -5.65 -1.80
N LEU A 301 -17.98 -5.87 -2.39
CA LEU A 301 -16.70 -5.39 -1.85
C LEU A 301 -16.66 -3.86 -1.72
N VAL A 302 -17.14 -3.15 -2.75
CA VAL A 302 -17.20 -1.69 -2.74
C VAL A 302 -18.08 -1.19 -1.60
N GLU A 303 -19.27 -1.76 -1.39
CA GLU A 303 -20.16 -1.36 -0.30
C GLU A 303 -19.53 -1.63 1.09
N ILE A 304 -18.83 -2.76 1.26
CA ILE A 304 -18.11 -3.07 2.50
C ILE A 304 -17.03 -2.01 2.77
N LEU A 305 -16.20 -1.72 1.78
CA LEU A 305 -15.12 -0.73 1.90
C LEU A 305 -15.64 0.69 2.17
N VAL A 306 -16.71 1.08 1.48
CA VAL A 306 -17.39 2.37 1.69
C VAL A 306 -17.87 2.50 3.13
N SER A 307 -18.53 1.48 3.67
CA SER A 307 -19.01 1.50 5.06
C SER A 307 -17.87 1.64 6.06
N LEU A 308 -16.75 0.97 5.82
CA LEU A 308 -15.57 1.03 6.69
C LEU A 308 -14.90 2.40 6.69
N ILE A 309 -15.05 3.18 5.62
CA ILE A 309 -14.52 4.54 5.53
C ILE A 309 -15.49 5.57 6.13
N LEU A 310 -16.81 5.31 6.07
CA LEU A 310 -17.84 6.24 6.56
C LEU A 310 -18.08 6.17 8.07
N ASP A 311 -17.94 5.01 8.72
CA ASP A 311 -18.28 4.86 10.14
C ASP A 311 -17.09 5.07 11.10
N ASP A 312 -17.25 6.05 11.99
CA ASP A 312 -16.36 6.31 13.15
C ASP A 312 -16.67 5.36 14.34
N ASP A 313 -17.86 4.75 14.41
CA ASP A 313 -18.29 3.83 15.49
C ASP A 313 -18.09 2.34 15.10
N THR A 314 -16.85 1.90 15.22
CA THR A 314 -16.30 0.69 14.59
C THR A 314 -16.79 -0.67 15.11
N ASN A 315 -17.63 -0.79 16.14
CA ASN A 315 -17.94 -2.13 16.69
C ASN A 315 -19.26 -2.77 16.22
N ILE A 316 -20.32 -1.99 15.95
CA ILE A 316 -21.66 -2.56 15.72
C ILE A 316 -21.92 -2.78 14.22
N ILE A 317 -21.56 -1.81 13.38
CA ILE A 317 -21.79 -1.88 11.93
C ILE A 317 -20.78 -2.80 11.25
N GLN A 318 -19.51 -2.80 11.71
CA GLN A 318 -18.54 -3.79 11.26
C GLN A 318 -19.08 -5.20 11.48
N LEU A 319 -19.57 -5.51 12.69
CA LEU A 319 -20.18 -6.81 12.96
C LEU A 319 -21.35 -7.07 12.03
N GLU A 320 -22.33 -6.17 11.86
CA GLU A 320 -23.50 -6.38 10.97
C GLU A 320 -23.14 -6.57 9.49
N ILE A 321 -22.14 -5.88 8.97
CA ILE A 321 -21.70 -6.02 7.58
C ILE A 321 -20.91 -7.32 7.42
N ILE A 322 -20.06 -7.63 8.39
CA ILE A 322 -19.41 -8.92 8.57
C ILE A 322 -20.51 -10.02 8.60
N LYS A 323 -21.59 -9.93 9.40
CA LYS A 323 -22.70 -10.92 9.39
C LYS A 323 -23.25 -11.24 8.00
N LYS A 324 -23.19 -10.27 7.08
CA LYS A 324 -23.69 -10.39 5.71
C LYS A 324 -22.62 -10.81 4.70
N ILE A 325 -21.42 -11.23 5.13
CA ILE A 325 -20.36 -11.77 4.28
C ILE A 325 -20.30 -13.28 4.51
N ASP A 326 -20.65 -14.07 3.51
CA ASP A 326 -20.52 -15.53 3.56
C ASP A 326 -19.08 -15.92 3.19
N ASN A 327 -18.55 -16.94 3.85
CA ASN A 327 -17.28 -17.59 3.51
C ASN A 327 -17.16 -17.93 2.02
N PHE A 328 -18.28 -18.22 1.36
CA PHE A 328 -18.35 -18.52 -0.07
C PHE A 328 -18.03 -17.30 -0.96
N VAL A 329 -18.39 -16.08 -0.54
CA VAL A 329 -18.04 -14.81 -1.23
C VAL A 329 -16.52 -14.67 -1.26
N LEU A 330 -15.88 -14.83 -0.10
CA LEU A 330 -14.46 -14.57 0.10
C LEU A 330 -13.56 -15.61 -0.56
N ALA A 331 -13.92 -16.89 -0.42
CA ALA A 331 -13.20 -17.97 -1.07
C ALA A 331 -13.29 -17.87 -2.60
N LYS A 332 -14.42 -17.40 -3.15
CA LYS A 332 -14.57 -17.14 -4.59
C LYS A 332 -13.86 -15.88 -5.07
N ILE A 333 -13.74 -14.83 -4.24
CA ILE A 333 -12.97 -13.63 -4.59
C ILE A 333 -11.49 -14.02 -4.72
N ARG A 334 -10.89 -14.66 -3.71
CA ARG A 334 -9.48 -15.09 -3.78
C ARG A 334 -9.20 -16.01 -4.96
N LYS A 335 -9.98 -17.08 -5.09
CA LYS A 335 -9.74 -18.14 -6.09
C LYS A 335 -10.05 -17.72 -7.53
N LYS A 336 -10.67 -16.55 -7.74
CA LYS A 336 -11.06 -16.06 -9.07
C LYS A 336 -10.28 -14.81 -9.50
N VAL A 337 -9.67 -14.09 -8.55
CA VAL A 337 -8.81 -12.92 -8.77
C VAL A 337 -7.44 -13.31 -9.35
N GLU A 338 -6.94 -14.52 -9.06
CA GLU A 338 -5.74 -15.07 -9.71
C GLU A 338 -5.96 -15.23 -11.23
N GLY A 339 -5.33 -14.36 -12.01
CA GLY A 339 -5.10 -14.56 -13.45
C GLY A 339 -6.28 -14.31 -14.40
N ASN A 340 -7.30 -13.55 -14.00
CA ASN A 340 -8.48 -13.32 -14.86
C ASN A 340 -8.54 -11.89 -15.42
N ASP A 341 -8.01 -11.67 -16.63
CA ASP A 341 -8.05 -10.39 -17.37
C ASP A 341 -9.44 -9.75 -17.42
N LYS A 342 -10.49 -10.57 -17.37
CA LYS A 342 -11.88 -10.13 -17.34
C LYS A 342 -12.21 -9.32 -16.09
N ILE A 343 -11.62 -9.66 -14.94
CA ILE A 343 -11.84 -8.98 -13.66
C ILE A 343 -11.27 -7.57 -13.69
N ILE A 344 -10.02 -7.44 -14.16
CA ILE A 344 -9.35 -6.16 -14.25
C ILE A 344 -10.06 -5.26 -15.26
N THR A 345 -10.55 -5.84 -16.36
CA THR A 345 -11.38 -5.12 -17.34
C THR A 345 -12.70 -4.64 -16.72
N GLU A 346 -13.40 -5.49 -15.97
CA GLU A 346 -14.64 -5.13 -15.26
C GLU A 346 -14.40 -4.05 -14.19
N LEU A 347 -13.32 -4.16 -13.39
CA LEU A 347 -12.93 -3.15 -12.40
C LEU A 347 -12.57 -1.82 -13.06
N ARG A 348 -11.83 -1.85 -14.16
CA ARG A 348 -11.50 -0.66 -14.95
C ARG A 348 -12.76 0.02 -15.47
N GLN A 349 -13.67 -0.75 -16.07
CA GLN A 349 -14.93 -0.21 -16.57
C GLN A 349 -15.76 0.40 -15.43
N LYS A 350 -15.88 -0.30 -14.28
CA LYS A 350 -16.61 0.19 -13.11
C LYS A 350 -16.01 1.47 -12.54
N ARG A 351 -14.69 1.54 -12.45
CA ARG A 351 -13.97 2.75 -12.05
C ARG A 351 -14.26 3.91 -13.02
N ASP A 352 -14.14 3.66 -14.32
CA ASP A 352 -14.36 4.69 -15.33
C ASP A 352 -15.82 5.17 -15.32
N GLU A 353 -16.78 4.27 -15.08
CA GLU A 353 -18.19 4.61 -14.89
C GLU A 353 -18.48 5.34 -13.58
N SER A 354 -17.84 4.94 -12.47
CA SER A 354 -18.08 5.54 -11.15
C SER A 354 -17.64 7.00 -11.13
N ILE A 355 -16.50 7.32 -11.75
CA ILE A 355 -16.00 8.70 -11.88
C ILE A 355 -17.02 9.59 -12.59
N GLN A 356 -17.73 9.06 -13.59
CA GLN A 356 -18.74 9.81 -14.34
C GLN A 356 -20.03 10.05 -13.56
N LYS A 357 -20.28 9.25 -12.52
CA LYS A 357 -21.52 9.26 -11.72
C LYS A 357 -21.36 9.99 -10.38
N ILE A 358 -20.21 10.64 -10.13
CA ILE A 358 -19.96 11.35 -8.87
C ILE A 358 -20.86 12.59 -8.79
N GLN A 359 -21.72 12.61 -7.79
CA GLN A 359 -22.65 13.70 -7.50
C GLN A 359 -22.63 14.11 -6.03
N ASP A 360 -22.13 13.24 -5.16
CA ASP A 360 -22.11 13.43 -3.71
C ASP A 360 -20.93 12.68 -3.09
N LYS A 361 -20.75 12.85 -1.78
CA LYS A 361 -19.67 12.21 -1.02
C LYS A 361 -19.72 10.67 -1.09
N THR A 362 -20.91 10.08 -1.09
CA THR A 362 -21.09 8.62 -1.11
C THR A 362 -20.64 8.02 -2.44
N THR A 363 -21.05 8.63 -3.56
CA THR A 363 -20.65 8.24 -4.91
C THR A 363 -19.17 8.54 -5.18
N ALA A 364 -18.62 9.64 -4.64
CA ALA A 364 -17.18 9.91 -4.66
C ALA A 364 -16.38 8.83 -3.93
N LEU A 365 -16.83 8.44 -2.73
CA LEU A 365 -16.19 7.39 -1.95
C LEU A 365 -16.24 6.02 -2.65
N LYS A 366 -17.39 5.65 -3.23
CA LYS A 366 -17.52 4.45 -4.07
C LYS A 366 -16.52 4.46 -5.22
N SER A 367 -16.34 5.62 -5.85
CA SER A 367 -15.38 5.78 -6.95
C SER A 367 -13.94 5.56 -6.48
N ALA A 368 -13.52 6.18 -5.38
CA ALA A 368 -12.17 6.00 -4.84
C ALA A 368 -11.91 4.56 -4.41
N VAL A 369 -12.85 3.93 -3.71
CA VAL A 369 -12.77 2.52 -3.31
C VAL A 369 -12.61 1.60 -4.53
N THR A 370 -13.36 1.87 -5.60
CA THR A 370 -13.25 1.11 -6.85
C THR A 370 -11.87 1.30 -7.49
N SER A 371 -11.32 2.52 -7.44
CA SER A 371 -9.94 2.78 -7.86
C SER A 371 -8.91 2.01 -7.05
N PHE A 372 -9.04 1.98 -5.72
CA PHE A 372 -8.12 1.23 -4.85
C PHE A 372 -8.15 -0.27 -5.15
N LEU A 373 -9.35 -0.84 -5.29
CA LEU A 373 -9.52 -2.24 -5.70
C LEU A 373 -8.90 -2.51 -7.08
N TYR A 374 -9.16 -1.65 -8.07
CA TYR A 374 -8.57 -1.79 -9.39
C TYR A 374 -7.03 -1.80 -9.33
N ILE A 375 -6.42 -0.85 -8.61
CA ILE A 375 -4.96 -0.74 -8.50
C ILE A 375 -4.35 -1.95 -7.79
N SER A 376 -4.93 -2.36 -6.66
CA SER A 376 -4.46 -3.54 -5.90
C SER A 376 -4.58 -4.84 -6.70
N ASN A 377 -5.68 -5.04 -7.43
CA ASN A 377 -5.86 -6.22 -8.28
C ASN A 377 -4.93 -6.15 -9.50
N LYS A 378 -4.73 -4.96 -10.09
CA LYS A 378 -3.79 -4.78 -11.20
C LYS A 378 -2.36 -5.08 -10.80
N LEU A 379 -1.94 -4.69 -9.60
CA LEU A 379 -0.65 -5.10 -9.04
C LEU A 379 -0.53 -6.62 -9.01
N SER A 380 -1.55 -7.31 -8.50
CA SER A 380 -1.55 -8.78 -8.39
C SER A 380 -1.54 -9.48 -9.75
N GLN A 381 -2.12 -8.85 -10.79
CA GLN A 381 -2.09 -9.34 -12.17
C GLN A 381 -0.72 -9.12 -12.81
N ASP A 382 -0.20 -7.89 -12.74
CA ASP A 382 1.07 -7.50 -13.37
C ASP A 382 2.26 -8.15 -12.63
N PHE A 383 2.09 -8.44 -11.34
CA PHE A 383 3.08 -9.05 -10.44
C PHE A 383 2.41 -10.09 -9.54
N SER A 384 2.31 -11.33 -10.01
CA SER A 384 1.69 -12.46 -9.28
C SER A 384 2.30 -12.67 -7.89
N ASP A 385 3.59 -12.42 -7.74
CA ASP A 385 4.36 -12.63 -6.51
C ASP A 385 4.38 -11.40 -5.60
N SER A 386 3.51 -10.42 -5.88
CA SER A 386 3.33 -9.24 -5.04
C SER A 386 2.62 -9.55 -3.72
N GLU A 387 1.93 -10.68 -3.60
CA GLU A 387 1.42 -11.18 -2.32
C GLU A 387 2.28 -12.35 -1.86
N ILE A 388 2.90 -12.24 -0.69
CA ILE A 388 3.79 -13.28 -0.16
C ILE A 388 2.99 -14.18 0.77
N ILE A 389 2.75 -15.41 0.30
CA ILE A 389 2.04 -16.45 1.04
C ILE A 389 2.98 -17.65 1.22
N ILE A 390 3.15 -18.09 2.46
CA ILE A 390 3.87 -19.32 2.81
C ILE A 390 2.88 -20.30 3.42
N ASP A 391 2.75 -21.48 2.80
CA ASP A 391 1.94 -22.61 3.28
C ASP A 391 2.52 -23.28 4.54
#